data_AF-A0A0B5I1P5-F1
#
_entry.id   AF-A0A0B5I1P5-F1
#
_cell.length_a   1.000
_cell.length_b   1.000
_cell.length_c   1.000
_cell.angle_alpha   90.00
_cell.angle_beta   90.00
_cell.angle_gamma   90.00
#
_symmetry.space_group_name_H-M   'P 1'
#
loop_
_entity.id
_entity.type
_entity.pdbx_description
1 polymer ?
#
loop_
_entity_poly.entity_id
_entity_poly.type
_entity_poly.pdbx_seq_one_letter_code
_entity_poly.pdbx_strand_id
1 'polypeptide(L)'
;MTNYTCYKCKKEYGSDEIRLNADRKLVCVYCLGTKKHAEVKEPKIDKIEETIEYVCNNCHYLFKRKASVLFMHCPYCGQEGKIIAKKNMDSDMILSDSMDAKYSY
;
A
#
# COMPACT_ATOMS: atom_id res chain seq x y z
N MET A 1 -25.54 8.47 -15.96
CA MET A 1 -25.67 9.34 -14.76
C MET A 1 -24.94 10.63 -15.06
N THR A 2 -25.61 11.77 -14.96
CA THR A 2 -25.01 13.08 -15.27
C THR A 2 -24.45 13.67 -13.98
N ASN A 3 -23.14 13.90 -13.95
CA ASN A 3 -22.46 14.52 -12.82
C ASN A 3 -22.23 16.02 -13.12
N TYR A 4 -22.31 16.85 -12.08
CA TYR A 4 -22.12 18.29 -12.18
C TYR A 4 -21.00 18.77 -11.24
N THR A 5 -20.17 19.70 -11.72
CA THR A 5 -19.04 20.22 -10.96
C THR A 5 -19.42 21.43 -10.11
N CYS A 6 -19.11 21.38 -8.82
CA CYS A 6 -19.30 22.52 -7.92
C CYS A 6 -18.29 23.64 -8.21
N TYR A 7 -18.77 24.87 -8.39
CA TYR A 7 -17.94 26.06 -8.61
C TYR A 7 -16.99 26.36 -7.44
N LYS A 8 -17.39 26.07 -6.19
CA LYS A 8 -16.60 26.36 -4.98
C LYS A 8 -15.52 25.32 -4.69
N CYS A 9 -15.86 24.03 -4.65
CA CYS A 9 -14.92 22.96 -4.28
C CYS A 9 -14.38 22.15 -5.46
N LYS A 10 -14.86 22.40 -6.68
CA LYS A 10 -14.46 21.70 -7.93
C LYS A 10 -14.65 20.18 -7.92
N LYS A 11 -15.39 19.64 -6.94
CA LYS A 11 -15.79 18.23 -6.90
C LYS A 11 -17.05 17.99 -7.73
N GLU A 12 -17.19 16.77 -8.22
CA GLU A 12 -18.35 16.30 -8.97
C GLU A 12 -19.42 15.78 -8.00
N TYR A 13 -20.67 16.12 -8.27
CA TYR A 13 -21.83 15.72 -7.48
C TYR A 13 -22.96 15.29 -8.40
N GLY A 14 -23.84 14.42 -7.88
CA GLY A 14 -25.11 14.11 -8.54
C GLY A 14 -26.07 15.30 -8.54
N SER A 15 -27.13 15.20 -9.34
CA SER A 15 -28.23 16.19 -9.40
C SER A 15 -28.85 16.49 -8.03
N ASP A 16 -28.87 15.52 -7.13
CA ASP A 16 -29.48 15.63 -5.80
C ASP A 16 -28.65 16.47 -4.82
N GLU A 17 -27.33 16.58 -5.06
CA GLU A 17 -26.37 17.20 -4.15
C GLU A 17 -25.81 18.53 -4.66
N ILE A 18 -26.32 19.01 -5.79
CA ILE A 18 -25.92 20.28 -6.41
C ILE A 18 -27.10 21.22 -6.62
N ARG A 19 -26.89 22.52 -6.40
CA ARG A 19 -27.91 23.57 -6.51
C ARG A 19 -27.33 24.77 -7.25
N LEU A 20 -28.17 25.57 -7.90
CA LEU A 20 -27.76 26.88 -8.40
C LEU A 20 -27.78 27.91 -7.27
N ASN A 21 -26.71 28.69 -7.16
CA ASN A 21 -26.65 29.87 -6.29
C ASN A 21 -27.30 31.10 -6.97
N ALA A 22 -27.46 32.21 -6.23
CA ALA A 22 -28.00 33.47 -6.73
C ALA A 22 -27.31 33.97 -8.02
N ASP A 23 -25.99 33.78 -8.15
CA ASP A 23 -25.20 34.08 -9.33
C ASP A 23 -25.35 33.09 -10.50
N ARG A 24 -26.35 32.19 -10.45
CA ARG A 24 -26.56 31.09 -11.41
C ARG A 24 -25.37 30.12 -11.53
N LYS A 25 -24.51 30.05 -10.53
CA LYS A 25 -23.38 29.11 -10.47
C LYS A 25 -23.79 27.83 -9.75
N LEU A 26 -23.37 26.68 -10.27
CA LEU A 26 -23.60 25.38 -9.63
C LEU A 26 -22.72 25.23 -8.39
N VAL A 27 -23.34 25.02 -7.23
CA VAL A 27 -22.67 24.89 -5.94
C VAL A 27 -23.26 23.69 -5.20
N CYS A 28 -22.41 22.84 -4.63
CA CYS A 28 -22.89 21.69 -3.86
C CYS A 28 -23.54 22.11 -2.54
N VAL A 29 -24.42 21.26 -2.02
CA VAL A 29 -25.12 21.47 -0.73
C VAL A 29 -24.17 21.64 0.46
N TYR A 30 -22.94 21.12 0.34
CA TYR A 30 -21.90 21.28 1.36
C TYR A 30 -21.29 22.69 1.34
N CYS A 31 -20.98 23.23 0.16
CA CYS A 31 -20.45 24.58 0.00
C CYS A 31 -21.50 25.69 0.19
N LEU A 32 -22.78 25.32 0.15
CA LEU A 32 -23.91 26.16 0.56
C LEU A 32 -24.16 26.13 2.08
N GLY A 33 -23.44 25.29 2.85
CA GLY A 33 -23.57 25.21 4.30
C GLY A 33 -24.78 24.40 4.80
N THR A 34 -25.56 23.79 3.90
CA THR A 34 -26.76 23.01 4.26
C THR A 34 -26.46 21.62 4.82
N LYS A 35 -25.26 21.06 4.57
CA LYS A 35 -24.81 19.80 5.16
C LYS A 35 -23.36 19.93 5.61
N LYS A 36 -23.07 19.57 6.87
CA LYS A 36 -21.68 19.38 7.33
C LYS A 36 -21.09 18.26 6.48
N HIS A 37 -19.88 18.44 5.95
CA HIS A 37 -19.15 17.34 5.35
C HIS A 37 -19.02 16.24 6.41
N ALA A 38 -19.76 15.14 6.24
CA ALA A 38 -19.32 13.88 6.81
C ALA A 38 -17.98 13.64 6.13
N GLU A 39 -16.92 13.75 6.91
CA GLU A 39 -15.55 13.50 6.49
C GLU A 39 -15.45 12.01 6.17
N VAL A 40 -15.95 11.62 5.00
CA VAL A 40 -15.55 10.37 4.38
C VAL A 40 -14.12 10.63 3.97
N LYS A 41 -13.20 10.36 4.91
CA LYS A 41 -11.82 10.06 4.57
C LYS A 41 -11.92 8.93 3.57
N GLU A 42 -11.81 9.26 2.29
CA GLU A 42 -11.44 8.29 1.27
C GLU A 42 -10.31 7.47 1.91
N PRO A 43 -10.41 6.12 1.95
CA PRO A 43 -9.24 5.34 2.31
C PRO A 43 -8.20 5.75 1.28
N LYS A 44 -7.17 6.49 1.73
CA LYS A 44 -5.94 6.55 0.99
C LYS A 44 -5.58 5.09 0.84
N ILE A 45 -5.76 4.56 -0.37
CA ILE A 45 -4.97 3.42 -0.79
C ILE A 45 -3.58 4.02 -0.90
N ASP A 46 -2.93 4.18 0.25
CA ASP A 46 -1.50 4.17 0.32
C ASP A 46 -1.14 2.94 -0.48
N LYS A 47 -0.57 3.15 -1.68
CA LYS A 47 0.10 2.07 -2.38
C LYS A 47 1.16 1.65 -1.38
N ILE A 48 0.86 0.61 -0.61
CA ILE A 48 1.82 -0.09 0.20
C ILE A 48 2.77 -0.65 -0.84
N GLU A 49 3.79 0.12 -1.19
CA GLU A 49 4.89 -0.35 -2.01
C GLU A 49 5.53 -1.46 -1.18
N GLU A 50 5.14 -2.70 -1.45
CA GLU A 50 5.61 -3.85 -0.71
C GLU A 50 7.13 -3.97 -0.93
N THR A 51 7.88 -3.43 0.02
CA THR A 51 9.31 -3.63 0.11
C THR A 51 9.55 -4.99 0.73
N ILE A 52 10.23 -5.87 0.00
CA ILE A 52 10.65 -7.17 0.49
C ILE A 52 12.09 -7.04 1.01
N GLU A 53 12.33 -7.60 2.19
CA GLU A 53 13.66 -7.75 2.76
C GLU A 53 14.29 -9.02 2.19
N TYR A 54 15.50 -8.87 1.64
CA TYR A 54 16.28 -9.95 1.06
C TYR A 54 17.58 -10.12 1.83
N VAL A 55 18.01 -11.37 2.00
CA VAL A 55 19.30 -11.74 2.58
C VAL A 55 20.12 -12.52 1.57
N CYS A 56 21.37 -12.12 1.37
CA CYS A 56 22.31 -12.91 0.57
C CYS A 56 22.93 -14.02 1.43
N ASN A 57 22.83 -15.29 1.03
CA ASN A 57 23.40 -16.43 1.75
C ASN A 57 24.95 -16.50 1.66
N ASN A 58 25.58 -15.66 0.82
CA ASN A 58 27.04 -15.67 0.67
C ASN A 58 27.73 -14.60 1.53
N CYS A 59 27.23 -13.36 1.49
CA CYS A 59 27.79 -12.26 2.29
C CYS A 59 26.95 -11.90 3.51
N HIS A 60 25.81 -12.58 3.73
CA HIS A 60 24.85 -12.35 4.80
C HIS A 60 24.30 -10.92 4.88
N TYR A 61 24.48 -10.14 3.81
CA TYR A 61 24.00 -8.77 3.76
C TYR A 61 22.48 -8.74 3.60
N LEU A 62 21.82 -7.94 4.44
CA LEU A 62 20.38 -7.69 4.39
C LEU A 62 20.08 -6.39 3.66
N PHE A 63 19.23 -6.45 2.64
CA PHE A 63 18.86 -5.27 1.87
C PHE A 63 17.38 -5.29 1.49
N LYS A 64 16.79 -4.11 1.32
CA LYS A 64 15.37 -3.93 1.01
C LYS A 64 15.21 -3.52 -0.45
N ARG A 65 14.34 -4.21 -1.18
CA ARG A 65 14.01 -3.86 -2.56
C ARG A 65 12.50 -3.97 -2.80
N LYS A 66 12.02 -3.27 -3.82
CA LYS A 66 10.62 -3.39 -4.26
C LYS A 66 10.39 -4.81 -4.78
N ALA A 67 9.26 -5.42 -4.44
CA ALA A 67 8.89 -6.77 -4.88
C ALA A 67 8.96 -6.95 -6.41
N SER A 68 8.71 -5.89 -7.18
CA SER A 68 8.68 -5.92 -8.66
C SER A 68 10.06 -5.97 -9.32
N VAL A 69 11.16 -5.87 -8.57
CA VAL A 69 12.51 -5.84 -9.14
C VAL A 69 13.12 -7.25 -9.08
N LEU A 70 13.27 -7.88 -10.24
CA LEU A 70 14.05 -9.11 -10.39
C LEU A 70 15.54 -8.75 -10.42
N PHE A 71 16.35 -9.45 -9.63
CA PHE A 71 17.80 -9.33 -9.67
C PHE A 71 18.44 -10.72 -9.62
N MET A 72 19.43 -10.94 -10.49
CA MET A 72 20.17 -12.20 -10.63
C MET A 72 21.37 -12.26 -9.68
N HIS A 73 21.99 -11.10 -9.41
CA HIS A 73 23.24 -10.96 -8.65
C HIS A 73 23.02 -10.22 -7.34
N CYS A 74 23.81 -10.55 -6.31
CA CYS A 74 23.85 -9.77 -5.09
C CYS A 74 24.54 -8.41 -5.35
N PRO A 75 23.93 -7.27 -4.99
CA PRO A 75 24.53 -5.95 -5.21
C PRO A 75 25.79 -5.66 -4.38
N TYR A 76 26.08 -6.50 -3.36
CA TYR A 76 27.22 -6.30 -2.47
C TYR A 76 28.39 -7.23 -2.77
N CYS A 77 28.12 -8.49 -3.15
CA CYS A 77 29.18 -9.47 -3.43
C CYS A 77 29.26 -9.91 -4.89
N GLY A 78 28.34 -9.48 -5.76
CA GLY A 78 28.34 -9.80 -7.19
C GLY A 78 28.06 -11.27 -7.53
N GLN A 79 27.82 -12.12 -6.52
CA GLN A 79 27.58 -13.56 -6.71
C GLN A 79 26.13 -13.84 -7.09
N GLU A 80 25.93 -14.82 -7.97
CA GLU A 80 24.61 -15.29 -8.43
C GLU A 80 24.02 -16.34 -7.49
N GLY A 81 22.69 -16.32 -7.34
CA GLY A 81 21.94 -17.54 -7.04
C GLY A 81 21.67 -17.89 -5.58
N LYS A 82 21.90 -17.02 -4.60
CA LYS A 82 21.51 -17.31 -3.19
C LYS A 82 20.98 -16.11 -2.44
N ILE A 83 19.94 -15.47 -2.97
CA ILE A 83 19.25 -14.38 -2.27
C ILE A 83 17.87 -14.86 -1.85
N ILE A 84 17.63 -14.85 -0.55
CA ILE A 84 16.41 -15.40 0.07
C ILE A 84 15.57 -14.23 0.54
N ALA A 85 14.28 -14.22 0.19
CA ALA A 85 13.33 -13.27 0.75
C ALA A 85 12.99 -13.66 2.19
N LYS A 86 13.19 -12.74 3.14
CA LYS A 86 13.00 -13.00 4.57
C LYS A 86 11.56 -13.36 4.92
N LYS A 87 10.56 -12.90 4.14
CA LYS A 87 9.14 -13.29 4.30
C LYS A 87 8.90 -14.81 4.24
N ASN A 88 9.82 -15.60 3.65
CA ASN A 88 9.71 -17.06 3.55
C ASN A 88 10.49 -17.82 4.63
N MET A 89 11.09 -17.15 5.63
CA MET A 89 11.90 -17.82 6.67
C MET A 89 11.13 -18.25 7.92
N ASP A 90 9.87 -17.86 8.08
CA ASP A 90 9.19 -17.86 9.39
C ASP A 90 8.43 -19.14 9.78
N SER A 91 8.53 -20.27 9.07
CA SER A 91 7.78 -21.47 9.51
C SER A 91 8.50 -22.80 9.31
N ASP A 92 9.18 -23.02 8.19
CA ASP A 92 9.73 -24.36 7.89
C ASP A 92 11.06 -24.66 8.64
N MET A 93 11.86 -23.63 8.94
CA MET A 93 13.19 -23.82 9.53
C MET A 93 13.18 -23.87 11.07
N ILE A 94 12.15 -23.34 11.73
CA ILE A 94 12.01 -23.42 13.20
C ILE A 94 11.53 -24.82 13.63
N LEU A 95 10.74 -25.49 12.80
CA LEU A 95 10.21 -26.83 13.09
C LEU A 95 11.28 -27.94 12.96
N SER A 96 12.29 -27.75 12.12
CA SER A 96 13.35 -28.75 11.90
C SER A 96 14.39 -28.79 13.03
N ASP A 97 14.61 -27.69 13.75
CA ASP A 97 15.52 -27.65 14.92
C ASP A 97 14.85 -28.17 16.22
N SER A 98 13.52 -28.18 16.26
CA SER A 98 12.75 -28.65 17.43
C SER A 98 12.44 -30.16 17.44
N MET A 99 12.82 -30.90 16.39
CA MET A 99 12.62 -32.35 16.28
C MET A 99 13.91 -33.15 16.49
N ASP A 100 14.90 -32.57 17.18
CA ASP A 100 16.10 -33.31 17.55
C ASP A 100 15.77 -34.29 18.69
N ALA A 101 15.82 -35.60 18.38
CA ALA A 101 15.51 -36.70 19.31
C ALA A 101 16.41 -36.76 20.55
N LYS A 102 17.40 -35.86 20.66
CA LYS A 102 18.30 -35.71 21.81
C LYS A 102 17.60 -35.13 23.06
N TYR A 103 16.45 -34.48 22.91
CA TYR A 103 15.73 -33.82 24.02
C TYR A 103 14.42 -34.50 24.44
N SER A 104 14.15 -35.73 23.99
CA SER A 104 13.09 -36.56 24.59
C SER A 104 13.61 -37.19 25.89
N TYR A 105 13.42 -36.47 27.00
CA TYR A 105 13.66 -36.96 28.36
C TYR A 105 12.41 -37.62 28.92
#